data_AF-C9EHT1-F1
#
_entry.id   AF-C9EHT1-F1
#
_cell.length_a   1.000
_cell.length_b   1.000
_cell.length_c   1.000
_cell.angle_alpha   90.00
_cell.angle_beta   90.00
_cell.angle_gamma   90.00
#
_symmetry.space_group_name_H-M   'P 1'
#
loop_
_entity.id
_entity.type
_entity.pdbx_description
1 polymer ?
#
loop_
_entity_poly.entity_id
_entity_poly.type
_entity_poly.pdbx_seq_one_letter_code
_entity_poly.pdbx_strand_id
1 'polypeptide(L)'
;MKAGLAKAREINRLHTAKMVMECLISGLNELMVEQSGFVDRSTEGFQSLKGLARRLNLSFGLDLMKIREAMMELHKMAIDTVPNAMVVTGPSRPPANLLCLELAAEFSNKLIGSDKKFILDSINKTFPNPGENEGWMSLYTYRMSLDPDTMDNTSTHNEKLS
;
A
#
# COMPACT_ATOMS: atom_id res chain seq x y z
N MET A 1 9.60 -24.56 24.03
CA MET A 1 9.52 -24.85 22.58
C MET A 1 8.42 -24.06 21.86
N LYS A 2 7.16 -24.02 22.34
CA LYS A 2 6.06 -23.29 21.66
C LYS A 2 6.32 -21.79 21.41
N ALA A 3 6.93 -21.09 22.37
CA ALA A 3 7.28 -19.67 22.23
C ALA A 3 8.34 -19.41 21.14
N GLY A 4 9.34 -20.29 21.00
CA GLY A 4 10.37 -20.18 19.95
C GLY A 4 9.81 -20.40 18.55
N LEU A 5 8.88 -21.35 18.39
CA LEU A 5 8.18 -21.59 17.12
C LEU A 5 7.25 -20.42 16.74
N ALA A 6 6.56 -19.83 17.70
CA ALA A 6 5.75 -18.64 17.47
C ALA A 6 6.62 -17.46 16.98
N LYS A 7 7.77 -17.24 17.64
CA LYS A 7 8.70 -16.17 17.26
C LYS A 7 9.33 -16.40 15.89
N ALA A 8 9.72 -17.63 15.57
CA ALA A 8 10.23 -17.97 14.24
C ALA A 8 9.20 -17.72 13.13
N ARG A 9 7.91 -17.99 13.38
CA ARG A 9 6.82 -17.70 12.43
C ARG A 9 6.55 -16.20 12.26
N GLU A 10 6.67 -15.42 13.33
CA GLU A 10 6.62 -13.94 13.25
C GLU A 10 7.76 -13.39 12.41
N ILE A 11 9.00 -13.81 12.68
CA ILE A 11 10.19 -13.40 11.93
C ILE A 11 10.02 -13.73 10.45
N ASN A 12 9.52 -14.93 10.12
CA ASN A 12 9.28 -15.35 8.74
C ASN A 12 8.24 -14.44 8.04
N ARG A 13 7.16 -14.04 8.74
CA ARG A 13 6.13 -13.16 8.18
C ARG A 13 6.65 -11.76 7.89
N LEU A 14 7.42 -11.18 8.81
CA LEU A 14 8.03 -9.87 8.61
C LEU A 14 8.99 -9.89 7.42
N HIS A 15 9.87 -10.89 7.34
CA HIS A 15 10.77 -11.06 6.19
C HIS A 15 9.99 -11.25 4.88
N THR A 16 8.93 -12.05 4.90
CA THR A 16 8.08 -12.26 3.72
C THR A 16 7.44 -10.95 3.25
N ALA A 17 6.93 -10.11 4.16
CA ALA A 17 6.36 -8.81 3.82
C ALA A 17 7.39 -7.86 3.19
N LYS A 18 8.61 -7.81 3.74
CA LYS A 18 9.72 -7.04 3.15
C LYS A 18 10.04 -7.50 1.73
N MET A 19 10.24 -8.81 1.56
CA MET A 19 10.53 -9.40 0.24
C MET A 19 9.43 -9.14 -0.78
N VAL A 20 8.16 -9.25 -0.37
CA VAL A 20 7.00 -8.95 -1.23
C VAL A 20 7.04 -7.51 -1.71
N MET A 21 7.25 -6.55 -0.80
CA MET A 21 7.25 -5.14 -1.15
C MET A 21 8.48 -4.77 -2.00
N GLU A 22 9.67 -5.28 -1.66
CA GLU A 22 10.89 -5.11 -2.45
C GLU A 22 10.73 -5.65 -3.88
N CYS A 23 10.10 -6.83 -4.03
CA CYS A 23 9.83 -7.42 -5.34
C CYS A 23 8.87 -6.54 -6.16
N LEU A 24 7.80 -6.04 -5.55
CA LEU A 24 6.84 -5.14 -6.20
C LEU A 24 7.47 -3.80 -6.61
N ILE A 25 8.31 -3.22 -5.75
CA ILE A 25 9.05 -1.98 -6.06
C ILE A 25 10.04 -2.23 -7.21
N SER A 26 10.76 -3.35 -7.18
CA SER A 26 11.71 -3.71 -8.24
C SER A 26 11.01 -3.86 -9.59
N GLY A 27 9.89 -4.57 -9.65
CA GLY A 27 9.08 -4.68 -10.87
C GLY A 27 8.53 -3.34 -11.36
N LEU A 28 8.14 -2.44 -10.44
CA LEU A 28 7.74 -1.08 -10.81
C LEU A 28 8.92 -0.29 -11.40
N ASN A 29 10.11 -0.42 -10.83
CA ASN A 29 11.32 0.23 -11.32
C ASN A 29 11.70 -0.27 -12.72
N GLU A 30 11.60 -1.59 -12.96
CA GLU A 30 11.81 -2.17 -14.28
C GLU A 30 10.84 -1.57 -15.32
N LEU A 31 9.54 -1.51 -14.99
CA LEU A 31 8.54 -0.88 -15.86
C LEU A 31 8.84 0.60 -16.15
N MET A 32 9.35 1.35 -15.16
CA MET A 32 9.75 2.74 -15.37
C MET A 32 10.96 2.85 -16.28
N VAL A 33 11.94 1.95 -16.18
CA VAL A 33 13.10 1.93 -17.08
C VAL A 33 12.66 1.63 -18.52
N GLU A 34 11.79 0.64 -18.71
CA GLU A 34 11.26 0.26 -20.02
C GLU A 34 10.44 1.38 -20.68
N GLN A 35 9.70 2.15 -19.88
CA GLN A 35 8.80 3.22 -20.36
C GLN A 35 9.41 4.63 -20.24
N SER A 36 10.74 4.73 -20.24
CA SER A 36 11.46 6.03 -20.23
C SER A 36 11.09 6.97 -19.06
N GLY A 37 10.84 6.39 -17.89
CA GLY A 37 10.61 7.10 -16.63
C GLY A 37 9.17 7.49 -16.34
N PHE A 38 8.21 7.13 -17.21
CA PHE A 38 6.78 7.36 -16.97
C PHE A 38 5.99 6.09 -17.18
N VAL A 39 5.30 5.63 -16.13
CA VAL A 39 4.36 4.50 -16.19
C VAL A 39 2.97 5.07 -15.94
N ASP A 40 2.06 4.82 -16.87
CA ASP A 40 0.65 5.16 -16.66
C ASP A 40 -0.06 4.05 -15.87
N ARG A 41 -0.97 4.44 -14.97
CA ARG A 41 -1.77 3.50 -14.16
C ARG A 41 -2.67 2.59 -15.01
N SER A 42 -2.99 2.96 -16.24
CA SER A 42 -3.80 2.15 -17.17
C SER A 42 -2.98 1.14 -17.97
N THR A 43 -1.64 1.22 -17.93
CA THR A 43 -0.78 0.30 -18.69
C THR A 43 -0.96 -1.15 -18.24
N GLU A 44 -0.90 -2.08 -19.20
CA GLU A 44 -1.02 -3.51 -18.93
C GLU A 44 0.06 -3.99 -17.96
N GLY A 45 1.29 -3.46 -18.08
CA GLY A 45 2.40 -3.78 -17.17
C GLY A 45 2.06 -3.42 -15.72
N PHE A 46 1.55 -2.20 -15.48
CA PHE A 46 1.17 -1.80 -14.14
C PHE A 46 -0.05 -2.58 -13.60
N GLN A 47 -1.06 -2.82 -14.43
CA GLN A 47 -2.23 -3.62 -14.05
C GLN A 47 -1.84 -5.07 -13.70
N SER A 48 -0.88 -5.64 -14.43
CA SER A 48 -0.33 -6.97 -14.14
C SER A 48 0.40 -7.01 -12.80
N LEU A 49 1.20 -5.98 -12.51
CA LEU A 49 1.91 -5.84 -11.23
C LEU A 49 0.93 -5.66 -10.06
N LYS A 50 -0.14 -4.88 -10.24
CA LYS A 50 -1.22 -4.73 -9.26
C LYS A 50 -1.98 -6.05 -9.05
N GLY A 51 -2.20 -6.82 -10.11
CA GLY A 51 -2.75 -8.17 -10.02
C GLY A 51 -1.83 -9.14 -9.24
N LEU A 52 -0.51 -9.01 -9.39
CA LEU A 52 0.45 -9.76 -8.60
C LEU A 52 0.38 -9.38 -7.11
N ALA A 53 0.32 -8.08 -6.79
CA ALA A 53 0.14 -7.61 -5.42
C ALA A 53 -1.10 -8.22 -4.75
N ARG A 54 -2.24 -8.28 -5.46
CA ARG A 54 -3.46 -8.96 -4.96
C ARG A 54 -3.24 -10.43 -4.65
N ARG A 55 -2.58 -11.17 -5.54
CA ARG A 55 -2.28 -12.59 -5.32
C ARG A 55 -1.34 -12.79 -4.13
N LEU A 56 -0.33 -11.94 -3.98
CA LEU A 56 0.59 -11.96 -2.84
C LEU A 56 -0.13 -11.62 -1.53
N ASN A 57 -1.10 -10.69 -1.54
CA ASN A 57 -1.94 -10.39 -0.37
C ASN A 57 -2.67 -11.65 0.16
N LEU A 58 -3.16 -12.52 -0.73
CA LEU A 58 -3.82 -13.78 -0.34
C LEU A 58 -2.89 -14.75 0.41
N SER A 59 -1.57 -14.59 0.30
CA SER A 59 -0.60 -15.41 1.02
C SER A 59 -0.46 -15.03 2.49
N PHE A 60 -0.96 -13.85 2.88
CA PHE A 60 -1.03 -13.44 4.28
C PHE A 60 -2.31 -13.96 4.93
N GLY A 61 -2.17 -14.48 6.16
CA GLY A 61 -3.30 -15.03 6.91
C GLY A 61 -4.36 -13.98 7.24
N LEU A 62 -5.55 -14.45 7.65
CA LEU A 62 -6.69 -13.58 8.00
C LEU A 62 -6.62 -13.03 9.43
N ASP A 63 -5.75 -13.57 10.28
CA ASP A 63 -5.55 -13.11 11.65
C ASP A 63 -4.71 -11.82 11.64
N LEU A 64 -5.41 -10.68 11.59
CA LEU A 64 -4.81 -9.35 11.48
C LEU A 64 -3.81 -9.06 12.60
N MET A 65 -4.05 -9.57 13.80
CA MET A 65 -3.14 -9.36 14.94
C MET A 65 -1.81 -10.10 14.73
N LYS A 66 -1.84 -11.30 14.14
CA LYS A 66 -0.62 -12.08 13.85
C LYS A 66 0.21 -11.54 12.68
N ILE A 67 -0.40 -10.78 11.78
CA ILE A 67 0.29 -10.18 10.61
C ILE A 67 0.53 -8.69 10.76
N ARG A 68 0.05 -8.08 11.85
CA ARG A 68 0.07 -6.63 12.09
C ARG A 68 1.43 -6.00 11.84
N GLU A 69 2.48 -6.54 12.48
CA GLU A 69 3.85 -6.03 12.34
C GLU A 69 4.37 -6.13 10.89
N ALA A 70 4.08 -7.25 10.21
CA ALA A 70 4.47 -7.45 8.83
C ALA A 70 3.76 -6.49 7.87
N MET A 71 2.47 -6.25 8.07
CA MET A 71 1.69 -5.29 7.25
C MET A 71 2.13 -3.84 7.50
N MET A 72 2.36 -3.48 8.76
CA MET A 72 2.88 -2.15 9.13
C MET A 72 4.21 -1.86 8.42
N GLU A 73 5.13 -2.82 8.44
CA GLU A 73 6.42 -2.69 7.77
C GLU A 73 6.28 -2.61 6.24
N LEU A 74 5.38 -3.40 5.64
CA LEU A 74 5.10 -3.35 4.20
C LEU A 74 4.66 -1.95 3.77
N HIS A 75 3.67 -1.38 4.47
CA HIS A 75 3.17 -0.04 4.17
C HIS A 75 4.22 1.04 4.40
N LYS A 76 5.00 0.92 5.48
CA LYS A 76 6.10 1.84 5.77
C LYS A 76 7.14 1.84 4.64
N MET A 77 7.55 0.66 4.16
CA MET A 77 8.51 0.54 3.06
C MET A 77 7.99 1.17 1.76
N ALA A 78 6.71 1.00 1.44
CA ALA A 78 6.11 1.65 0.28
C ALA A 78 6.15 3.19 0.40
N ILE A 79 5.84 3.73 1.57
CA ILE A 79 5.88 5.18 1.84
C ILE A 79 7.32 5.71 1.76
N ASP A 80 8.28 5.01 2.37
CA ASP A 80 9.70 5.38 2.39
C ASP A 80 10.32 5.37 0.97
N THR A 81 9.72 4.65 0.03
CA THR A 81 10.14 4.61 -1.38
C THR A 81 9.70 5.85 -2.16
N VAL A 82 8.65 6.55 -1.72
CA VAL A 82 8.20 7.78 -2.37
C VAL A 82 9.10 8.93 -1.92
N PRO A 83 9.87 9.56 -2.83
CA PRO A 83 10.69 10.71 -2.47
C PRO A 83 9.81 11.82 -1.89
N ASN A 84 10.27 12.47 -0.83
CA ASN A 84 9.54 13.59 -0.26
C ASN A 84 9.50 14.76 -1.26
N ALA A 85 8.35 14.93 -1.92
CA ALA A 85 8.11 15.94 -2.95
C ALA A 85 8.38 17.37 -2.47
N MET A 86 8.26 17.63 -1.16
CA MET A 86 8.55 18.96 -0.58
C MET A 86 10.00 19.38 -0.77
N VAL A 87 10.94 18.43 -0.85
CA VAL A 87 12.38 18.72 -0.89
C VAL A 87 12.92 18.81 -2.32
N VAL A 88 12.24 18.22 -3.31
CA VAL A 88 12.84 17.97 -4.64
C VAL A 88 12.17 18.73 -5.78
N THR A 89 10.85 18.95 -5.76
CA THR A 89 10.13 19.44 -6.96
C THR A 89 9.09 20.54 -6.73
N GLY A 90 8.91 20.99 -5.49
CA GLY A 90 7.86 21.94 -5.11
C GLY A 90 6.47 21.29 -4.98
N PRO A 91 5.52 21.96 -4.30
CA PRO A 91 4.26 21.36 -3.84
C PRO A 91 3.31 20.92 -4.97
N SER A 92 3.54 21.36 -6.22
CA SER A 92 2.60 21.14 -7.32
C SER A 92 2.93 19.93 -8.20
N ARG A 93 4.15 19.38 -8.11
CA ARG A 93 4.58 18.25 -8.94
C ARG A 93 4.49 16.93 -8.15
N PRO A 94 3.80 15.90 -8.66
CA PRO A 94 3.78 14.60 -8.01
C PRO A 94 5.21 14.02 -7.95
N PRO A 95 5.61 13.43 -6.81
CA PRO A 95 6.89 12.75 -6.71
C PRO A 95 6.94 11.53 -7.63
N ALA A 96 8.15 11.12 -8.00
CA ALA A 96 8.38 9.83 -8.65
C ALA A 96 7.85 8.69 -7.75
N ASN A 97 7.50 7.57 -8.37
CA ASN A 97 7.13 6.33 -7.67
C ASN A 97 5.83 6.37 -6.86
N LEU A 98 4.95 7.36 -7.01
CA LEU A 98 3.63 7.35 -6.33
C LEU A 98 2.80 6.09 -6.59
N LEU A 99 3.02 5.43 -7.74
CA LEU A 99 2.37 4.16 -8.09
C LEU A 99 2.65 3.02 -7.09
N CYS A 100 3.75 3.06 -6.33
CA CYS A 100 4.00 2.06 -5.28
C CYS A 100 2.91 2.09 -4.19
N LEU A 101 2.30 3.26 -3.94
CA LEU A 101 1.21 3.42 -2.97
C LEU A 101 -0.05 2.67 -3.43
N GLU A 102 -0.29 2.56 -4.74
CA GLU A 102 -1.39 1.75 -5.27
C GLU A 102 -1.12 0.24 -5.13
N LEU A 103 0.14 -0.18 -5.19
CA LEU A 103 0.50 -1.57 -4.90
C LEU A 103 0.30 -1.87 -3.41
N ALA A 104 0.70 -0.94 -2.53
CA ALA A 104 0.48 -1.04 -1.09
C ALA A 104 -1.02 -1.01 -0.74
N ALA A 105 -1.83 -0.26 -1.47
CA ALA A 105 -3.29 -0.19 -1.27
C ALA A 105 -3.96 -1.58 -1.36
N GLU A 106 -3.41 -2.50 -2.16
CA GLU A 106 -3.93 -3.87 -2.27
C GLU A 106 -3.79 -4.67 -0.97
N PHE A 107 -2.97 -4.21 -0.01
CA PHE A 107 -2.77 -4.81 1.32
C PHE A 107 -3.51 -4.08 2.44
N SER A 108 -4.17 -2.94 2.18
CA SER A 108 -4.78 -2.13 3.25
C SER A 108 -5.89 -2.85 4.00
N ASN A 109 -6.55 -3.83 3.36
CA ASN A 109 -7.53 -4.71 3.99
C ASN A 109 -6.95 -5.67 5.04
N LYS A 110 -5.62 -5.73 5.18
CA LYS A 110 -4.90 -6.48 6.21
C LYS A 110 -4.44 -5.62 7.39
N LEU A 111 -4.77 -4.33 7.38
CA LEU A 111 -4.55 -3.43 8.51
C LEU A 111 -5.76 -3.37 9.43
N ILE A 112 -5.49 -3.28 10.73
CA ILE A 112 -6.51 -2.93 11.73
C ILE A 112 -6.80 -1.42 11.70
N GLY A 113 -7.97 -1.00 12.20
CA GLY A 113 -8.41 0.40 12.13
C GLY A 113 -7.43 1.41 12.75
N SER A 114 -6.82 1.08 13.89
CA SER A 114 -5.82 1.97 14.52
C SER A 114 -4.58 2.17 13.66
N ASP A 115 -4.17 1.14 12.93
CA ASP A 115 -2.97 1.15 12.10
C ASP A 115 -3.22 1.87 10.78
N LYS A 116 -4.40 1.67 10.19
CA LYS A 116 -4.87 2.47 9.07
C LYS A 116 -4.83 3.96 9.38
N LYS A 117 -5.37 4.36 10.53
CA LYS A 117 -5.35 5.76 10.99
C LYS A 117 -3.93 6.28 11.17
N PHE A 118 -3.05 5.51 11.81
CA PHE A 118 -1.66 5.89 11.99
C PHE A 118 -0.93 6.12 10.65
N ILE A 119 -1.12 5.22 9.68
CA ILE A 119 -0.52 5.32 8.35
C ILE A 119 -1.11 6.51 7.59
N LEU A 120 -2.44 6.72 7.67
CA LEU A 120 -3.12 7.85 7.06
C LEU A 120 -2.60 9.19 7.61
N ASP A 121 -2.43 9.30 8.93
CA ASP A 121 -1.86 10.48 9.58
C ASP A 121 -0.41 10.73 9.13
N SER A 122 0.38 9.67 8.96
CA SER A 122 1.75 9.74 8.47
C SER A 122 1.80 10.28 7.04
N ILE A 123 1.03 9.69 6.11
CA ILE A 123 1.03 10.10 4.70
C ILE A 123 0.44 11.51 4.50
N ASN A 124 -0.50 11.92 5.35
CA ASN A 124 -1.02 13.29 5.34
C ASN A 124 0.03 14.31 5.79
N LYS A 125 0.92 13.95 6.73
CA LYS A 125 2.05 14.81 7.11
C LYS A 125 3.11 14.89 6.02
N THR A 126 3.38 13.78 5.31
CA THR A 126 4.33 13.75 4.19
C THR A 126 3.83 14.56 2.99
N PHE A 127 2.52 14.53 2.73
CA PHE A 127 1.89 15.20 1.59
C PHE A 127 0.65 16.02 2.00
N PRO A 128 0.78 17.11 2.76
CA PRO A 128 -0.36 17.85 3.32
C PRO A 128 -1.23 18.48 2.23
N ASN A 129 -0.63 19.00 1.16
CA ASN A 129 -1.33 19.71 0.09
C ASN A 129 -0.95 19.10 -1.28
N PRO A 130 -1.45 17.91 -1.65
CA PRO A 130 -1.24 17.37 -2.98
C PRO A 130 -2.01 18.21 -4.02
N GLY A 131 -1.48 18.29 -5.24
CA GLY A 131 -2.19 18.93 -6.35
C GLY A 131 -3.38 18.10 -6.83
N GLU A 132 -4.29 18.73 -7.57
CA GLU A 132 -5.52 18.08 -8.07
C GLU A 132 -5.34 17.36 -9.42
N ASN A 133 -4.11 17.31 -9.95
CA ASN A 133 -3.85 16.69 -11.26
C ASN A 133 -3.81 15.15 -11.18
N GLU A 134 -3.95 14.49 -12.34
CA GLU A 134 -3.99 13.03 -12.46
C GLU A 134 -2.77 12.32 -11.85
N GLY A 135 -1.61 12.99 -11.81
CA GLY A 135 -0.40 12.42 -11.23
C GLY A 135 -0.47 12.18 -9.72
N TRP A 136 -1.44 12.79 -9.01
CA TRP A 136 -1.68 12.54 -7.58
C TRP A 136 -2.71 11.44 -7.32
N MET A 137 -3.33 10.86 -8.35
CA MET A 137 -4.42 9.87 -8.20
C MET A 137 -4.01 8.63 -7.39
N SER A 138 -2.75 8.21 -7.47
CA SER A 138 -2.25 7.08 -6.69
C SER A 138 -2.21 7.36 -5.18
N LEU A 139 -1.86 8.60 -4.79
CA LEU A 139 -1.94 9.04 -3.39
C LEU A 139 -3.40 9.07 -2.90
N TYR A 140 -4.32 9.63 -3.69
CA TYR A 140 -5.74 9.65 -3.34
C TYR A 140 -6.31 8.24 -3.21
N THR A 141 -6.01 7.36 -4.16
CA THR A 141 -6.42 5.95 -4.13
C THR A 141 -5.92 5.27 -2.86
N TYR A 142 -4.66 5.50 -2.49
CA TYR A 142 -4.10 4.93 -1.27
C TYR A 142 -4.76 5.48 0.01
N ARG A 143 -5.00 6.80 0.09
CA ARG A 143 -5.72 7.41 1.22
C ARG A 143 -7.11 6.83 1.41
N MET A 144 -7.88 6.69 0.33
CA MET A 144 -9.20 6.07 0.37
C MET A 144 -9.14 4.61 0.86
N SER A 145 -8.10 3.86 0.49
CA SER A 145 -7.92 2.48 0.97
C SER A 145 -7.65 2.37 2.48
N LEU A 146 -7.15 3.46 3.09
CA LEU A 146 -6.85 3.57 4.52
C LEU A 146 -8.01 4.20 5.30
N ASP A 147 -8.99 4.79 4.63
CA ASP A 147 -10.12 5.42 5.29
C ASP A 147 -10.96 4.36 6.01
N PRO A 148 -11.14 4.45 7.35
CA PRO A 148 -11.96 3.52 8.11
C PRO A 148 -13.42 3.48 7.64
N ASP A 149 -13.96 4.59 7.11
CA ASP A 149 -15.37 4.70 6.74
C ASP A 149 -15.69 4.02 5.40
N THR A 150 -14.67 3.71 4.59
CA THR A 150 -14.85 3.01 3.32
C THR A 150 -15.18 1.52 3.51
N MET A 151 -14.93 0.95 4.71
CA MET A 151 -15.23 -0.46 5.00
C MET A 151 -16.64 -0.71 5.56
N ASP A 152 -17.36 0.33 6.00
CA ASP A 152 -18.68 0.17 6.64
C ASP A 152 -19.84 0.06 5.63
N ASN A 153 -19.60 0.43 4.36
CA ASN A 153 -20.61 0.37 3.30
C ASN A 153 -20.79 -1.02 2.66
N THR A 154 -20.01 -2.03 3.05
CA THR A 154 -20.19 -3.41 2.53
C THR A 154 -20.98 -4.33 3.45
N SER A 155 -21.50 -3.84 4.58
CA SER A 155 -22.17 -4.68 5.58
C SER A 155 -23.61 -4.27 5.96
N THR A 156 -24.21 -3.28 5.30
CA THR A 156 -25.55 -2.78 5.68
C THR A 156 -26.62 -2.80 4.58
N HIS A 157 -26.40 -3.51 3.48
CA HIS A 157 -27.41 -3.73 2.44
C HIS A 157 -27.77 -5.22 2.27
N ASN A 158 -28.26 -5.85 3.35
CA ASN A 158 -29.08 -7.05 3.20
C ASN A 158 -29.96 -7.34 4.44
N GLU A 159 -30.72 -6.35 4.92
CA GLU A 159 -31.76 -6.61 5.92
C GLU A 159 -32.80 -5.48 5.87
N LYS A 160 -33.67 -5.51 4.85
CA LYS A 160 -35.01 -4.90 4.83
C LYS A 160 -35.71 -5.24 3.52
N LEU A 161 -36.15 -6.50 3.43
CA LEU A 161 -37.38 -6.84 2.72
C LEU A 161 -37.93 -8.14 3.33
N SER A 162 -38.79 -7.97 4.32
CA SER A 162 -39.78 -8.95 4.77
C SER A 162 -41.00 -8.16 5.21
#